data_AF-A0AAP9CFL4-F1
#
_entry.id   AF-A0AAP9CFL4-F1
#
_cell.length_a   1.000
_cell.length_b   1.000
_cell.length_c   1.000
_cell.angle_alpha   90.00
_cell.angle_beta   90.00
_cell.angle_gamma   90.00
#
_symmetry.space_group_name_H-M   'P 1'
#
loop_
_entity.id
_entity.type
_entity.pdbx_description
1 polymer ?
#
loop_
_entity_poly.entity_id
_entity_poly.type
_entity_poly.pdbx_seq_one_letter_code
_entity_poly.pdbx_strand_id
1 'polypeptide(L)'
;MAIFFKGKYFILSLVFLIFLSLFIFSGFLFYLKPIIYEISPMPASHENVLIIKGYNLGDNVGEININDHYLMKSSIVSWNNEQVVFRITDEINSGLVFVRNDKGVSNEIFLVISRQVPIKLDEEKTPFLFDSQDLVLMTNVPVTLRGKNLASDSDIVEIFIQTKQERYKVFPEDILSLSGEEIKFIPPKTLHFDGEIFLLVNGVESNRISFNFGTNFFKWNLKRGRSFKIFHEIYCVNVNDKDFSLASDDINFNLFYLSPIENERQKIKFLYNNGTELNLSNLFFKSLKSNKYHLKFEVKTYKLDLEISDRKAFESVKVNTDSNMYEFKTYVLNKKNRYLSYNSLDLSSINFNINKKKNSNSVYDLSKSIIDALVSHFTLLDNDLTLDESIKVRKISADNLIILTNLLFLRNNIPLRNAVGFYFDSKSSTLKEHTWCEFFLEYVGFIYFDVVNAVLFKDSSNYFLNMSEDYIHYGYKEDFDDNLLFNGYLDLVFFKYKSLINNNYSLSHRITLEENIDSR
;
A
#
# COMPACT_ATOMS: atom_id res chain seq x y z
N MET A 1 84.98 -54.01 23.07
CA MET A 1 83.78 -53.51 23.77
C MET A 1 82.67 -54.55 23.58
N ALA A 2 82.46 -55.62 24.34
CA ALA A 2 82.75 -55.90 25.74
C ALA A 2 82.39 -54.72 26.65
N ILE A 3 81.12 -54.62 27.04
CA ILE A 3 80.63 -54.09 28.33
C ILE A 3 79.18 -54.56 28.48
N PHE A 4 78.98 -55.43 29.48
CA PHE A 4 77.81 -55.45 30.37
C PHE A 4 76.45 -55.04 29.79
N PHE A 5 75.60 -56.03 29.52
CA PHE A 5 74.20 -55.92 29.93
C PHE A 5 73.85 -57.07 30.86
N LYS A 6 74.05 -56.81 32.17
CA LYS A 6 73.52 -57.58 33.30
C LYS A 6 72.11 -58.05 32.97
N GLY A 7 71.83 -59.33 33.21
CA GLY A 7 70.62 -60.04 32.80
C GLY A 7 69.26 -59.40 33.14
N LYS A 8 69.20 -58.34 33.96
CA LYS A 8 67.95 -57.58 34.19
C LYS A 8 67.50 -56.73 32.99
N TYR A 9 68.40 -56.06 32.28
CA TYR A 9 68.01 -55.15 31.18
C TYR A 9 67.73 -55.87 29.86
N PHE A 10 68.42 -56.99 29.61
CA PHE A 10 68.14 -57.85 28.46
C PHE A 10 66.74 -58.48 28.58
N ILE A 11 66.38 -58.96 29.77
CA ILE A 11 65.02 -59.45 30.06
C ILE A 11 64.00 -58.32 29.90
N LEU A 12 64.28 -57.11 30.39
CA LEU A 12 63.38 -55.96 30.24
C LEU A 12 63.13 -55.59 28.76
N SER A 13 64.17 -55.61 27.93
CA SER A 13 64.08 -55.33 26.49
C SER A 13 63.32 -56.41 25.73
N LEU A 14 63.52 -57.69 26.09
CA LEU A 14 62.76 -58.81 25.54
C LEU A 14 61.27 -58.71 25.89
N VAL A 15 60.96 -58.39 27.16
CA VAL A 15 59.58 -58.18 27.62
C VAL A 15 58.94 -57.00 26.87
N PHE A 16 59.67 -55.89 26.69
CA PHE A 16 59.18 -54.75 25.91
C PHE A 16 58.90 -55.13 24.45
N LEU A 17 59.76 -55.89 23.79
CA LEU A 17 59.54 -56.37 22.43
C LEU A 17 58.32 -57.31 22.33
N ILE A 18 58.10 -58.17 23.33
CA ILE A 18 56.90 -59.01 23.40
C ILE A 18 55.65 -58.15 23.54
N PHE A 19 55.66 -57.16 24.45
CA PHE A 19 54.53 -56.24 24.59
C PHE A 19 54.29 -55.38 23.35
N LEU A 20 55.35 -54.93 22.67
CA LEU A 20 55.25 -54.19 21.42
C LEU A 20 54.67 -55.06 20.30
N SER A 21 55.12 -56.32 20.19
CA SER A 21 54.57 -57.29 19.24
C SER A 21 53.10 -57.59 19.54
N LEU A 22 52.74 -57.81 20.81
CA LEU A 22 51.34 -57.99 21.24
C LEU A 22 50.49 -56.75 20.96
N PHE A 23 51.04 -55.55 21.13
CA PHE A 23 50.35 -54.30 20.85
C PHE A 23 50.10 -54.13 19.34
N ILE A 24 51.11 -54.38 18.50
CA ILE A 24 50.97 -54.34 17.03
C ILE A 24 50.00 -55.43 16.56
N PHE A 25 50.09 -56.64 17.10
CA PHE A 25 49.20 -57.75 16.79
C PHE A 25 47.75 -57.47 17.23
N SER A 26 47.57 -56.83 18.39
CA SER A 26 46.27 -56.35 18.86
C SER A 26 45.68 -55.31 17.91
N GLY A 27 46.48 -54.39 17.36
CA GLY A 27 46.04 -53.45 16.34
C GLY A 27 45.56 -54.15 15.06
N PHE A 28 46.25 -55.22 14.65
CA PHE A 28 45.89 -56.03 13.48
C PHE A 28 44.53 -56.75 13.64
N LEU A 29 44.14 -57.12 14.87
CA LEU A 29 42.83 -57.71 15.15
C LEU A 29 41.66 -56.72 14.94
N PHE A 30 41.91 -55.39 15.06
CA PHE A 30 40.89 -54.38 14.75
C PHE A 30 40.68 -54.19 13.25
N TYR A 31 41.70 -54.44 12.42
CA TYR A 31 41.61 -54.42 10.96
C TYR A 31 40.79 -55.57 10.36
N LEU A 32 40.30 -56.51 11.18
CA LEU A 32 39.45 -57.62 10.71
C LEU A 32 37.96 -57.34 10.89
N LYS A 33 37.57 -56.30 11.66
CA LYS A 33 36.16 -55.98 11.88
C LYS A 33 35.53 -55.34 10.63
N PRO A 34 34.25 -55.62 10.35
CA PRO A 34 33.52 -54.93 9.30
C PRO A 34 33.42 -53.44 9.62
N ILE A 35 33.52 -52.57 8.60
CA ILE A 35 33.35 -51.12 8.73
C ILE A 35 32.45 -50.65 7.59
N ILE A 36 31.44 -49.86 7.90
CA ILE A 36 30.57 -49.19 6.93
C ILE A 36 31.01 -47.73 6.84
N TYR A 37 31.16 -47.20 5.62
CA TYR A 37 31.45 -45.78 5.40
C TYR A 37 30.39 -45.06 4.55
N GLU A 38 29.52 -45.78 3.86
CA GLU A 38 28.48 -45.18 3.01
C GLU A 38 27.21 -46.05 2.99
N ILE A 39 26.05 -45.39 3.01
CA ILE A 39 24.75 -45.99 2.66
C ILE A 39 24.04 -45.10 1.64
N SER A 40 23.58 -45.65 0.52
CA SER A 40 22.91 -44.90 -0.54
C SER A 40 21.82 -45.71 -1.25
N PRO A 41 20.77 -45.05 -1.79
CA PRO A 41 20.49 -43.61 -1.73
C PRO A 41 19.97 -43.15 -0.35
N MET A 42 20.13 -41.86 -0.05
CA MET A 42 19.63 -41.21 1.17
C MET A 42 18.94 -39.88 0.80
N PRO A 43 17.67 -39.64 1.21
CA PRO A 43 16.81 -40.53 2.01
C PRO A 43 16.36 -41.78 1.23
N ALA A 44 16.21 -42.89 1.95
CA ALA A 44 15.84 -44.19 1.41
C ALA A 44 14.31 -44.34 1.25
N SER A 45 13.87 -44.91 0.13
CA SER A 45 12.48 -45.31 -0.11
C SER A 45 12.35 -46.83 -0.02
N HIS A 46 11.18 -47.36 0.36
CA HIS A 46 10.90 -48.80 0.35
C HIS A 46 10.98 -49.43 -1.06
N GLU A 47 10.78 -48.62 -2.09
CA GLU A 47 10.94 -49.02 -3.50
C GLU A 47 12.40 -49.05 -3.96
N ASN A 48 13.32 -48.43 -3.21
CA ASN A 48 14.71 -48.32 -3.61
C ASN A 48 15.51 -49.56 -3.18
N VAL A 49 16.44 -49.97 -4.04
CA VAL A 49 17.51 -50.89 -3.65
C VAL A 49 18.58 -50.08 -2.93
N LEU A 50 18.89 -50.46 -1.69
CA LEU A 50 19.90 -49.82 -0.85
C LEU A 50 21.26 -50.51 -1.00
N ILE A 51 22.30 -49.70 -0.94
CA ILE A 51 23.69 -50.11 -1.06
C ILE A 51 24.46 -49.62 0.17
N ILE A 52 25.01 -50.55 0.93
CA ILE A 52 26.03 -50.31 1.95
C ILE A 52 27.40 -50.53 1.30
N LYS A 53 28.31 -49.56 1.44
CA LYS A 53 29.73 -49.73 1.10
C LYS A 53 30.59 -49.70 2.35
N GLY A 54 31.60 -50.57 2.38
CA GLY A 54 32.41 -50.81 3.55
C GLY A 54 33.70 -51.56 3.25
N TYR A 55 34.36 -51.98 4.32
CA TYR A 55 35.51 -52.89 4.30
C TYR A 55 35.24 -54.06 5.24
N ASN A 56 35.80 -55.23 4.92
CA ASN A 56 35.67 -56.44 5.72
C ASN A 56 34.22 -56.87 6.01
N LEU A 57 33.29 -56.57 5.10
CA LEU A 57 31.88 -56.97 5.24
C LEU A 57 31.71 -58.50 5.16
N GLY A 58 32.74 -59.21 4.68
CA GLY A 58 32.76 -60.66 4.54
C GLY A 58 32.26 -61.11 3.17
N ASP A 59 32.70 -62.29 2.73
CA ASP A 59 32.31 -62.86 1.42
C ASP A 59 31.02 -63.70 1.50
N ASN A 60 30.57 -63.99 2.73
CA ASN A 60 29.33 -64.71 2.99
C ASN A 60 28.26 -63.76 3.53
N VAL A 61 27.01 -64.05 3.21
CA VAL A 61 25.85 -63.28 3.66
C VAL A 61 25.77 -63.26 5.19
N GLY A 62 25.96 -62.07 5.76
CA GLY A 62 25.81 -61.78 7.19
C GLY A 62 24.40 -61.31 7.58
N GLU A 63 24.32 -60.59 8.68
CA GLU A 63 23.10 -59.96 9.19
C GLU A 63 23.17 -58.44 9.02
N ILE A 64 22.06 -57.83 8.62
CA ILE A 64 21.88 -56.37 8.60
C ILE A 64 20.82 -56.04 9.64
N ASN A 65 21.13 -55.12 10.56
CA ASN A 65 20.17 -54.61 11.52
C ASN A 65 19.87 -53.14 11.20
N ILE A 66 18.60 -52.76 11.30
CA ILE A 66 18.13 -51.38 11.20
C ILE A 66 17.24 -51.12 12.41
N ASN A 67 17.71 -50.31 13.37
CA ASN A 67 16.94 -49.90 14.54
C ASN A 67 16.27 -51.08 15.29
N ASP A 68 17.08 -52.06 15.68
CA ASP A 68 16.68 -53.32 16.34
C ASP A 68 15.92 -54.33 15.47
N HIS A 69 15.70 -54.04 14.17
CA HIS A 69 15.11 -54.99 13.22
C HIS A 69 16.19 -55.66 12.36
N TYR A 70 16.33 -56.97 12.50
CA TYR A 70 17.17 -57.78 11.61
C TYR A 70 16.46 -58.06 10.29
N LEU A 71 17.12 -57.74 9.17
CA LEU A 71 16.59 -58.03 7.84
C LEU A 71 16.62 -59.53 7.55
N MET A 72 15.57 -60.02 6.89
CA MET A 72 15.55 -61.39 6.38
C MET A 72 16.59 -61.58 5.28
N LYS A 73 17.17 -62.78 5.17
CA LYS A 73 18.14 -63.09 4.11
C LYS A 73 17.59 -62.89 2.69
N SER A 74 16.29 -63.04 2.49
CA SER A 74 15.59 -62.77 1.22
C SER A 74 15.62 -61.30 0.80
N SER A 75 15.83 -60.37 1.75
CA SER A 75 15.94 -58.95 1.47
C SER A 75 17.33 -58.57 0.94
N ILE A 76 18.33 -59.46 1.04
CA ILE A 76 19.70 -59.24 0.58
C ILE A 76 19.77 -59.67 -0.89
N VAL A 77 20.06 -58.70 -1.76
CA VAL A 77 20.16 -58.87 -3.21
C VAL A 77 21.54 -59.39 -3.60
N SER A 78 22.60 -58.80 -3.04
CA SER A 78 23.98 -59.26 -3.21
C SER A 78 24.86 -58.85 -2.04
N TRP A 79 25.93 -59.62 -1.82
CA TRP A 79 26.87 -59.40 -0.72
C TRP A 79 28.28 -59.73 -1.18
N ASN A 80 29.23 -58.87 -0.88
CA ASN A 80 30.65 -59.14 -0.96
C ASN A 80 31.40 -58.36 0.12
N ASN A 81 32.72 -58.52 0.18
CA ASN A 81 33.55 -57.94 1.24
C ASN A 81 33.54 -56.40 1.30
N GLU A 82 33.15 -55.71 0.22
CA GLU A 82 33.17 -54.24 0.11
C GLU A 82 31.78 -53.62 -0.06
N GLN A 83 30.77 -54.40 -0.43
CA GLN A 83 29.45 -53.92 -0.79
C GLN A 83 28.35 -54.91 -0.42
N VAL A 84 27.28 -54.39 0.16
CA VAL A 84 26.05 -55.12 0.46
C VAL A 84 24.86 -54.41 -0.17
N VAL A 85 24.09 -55.13 -0.97
CA VAL A 85 22.92 -54.61 -1.67
C VAL A 85 21.68 -55.30 -1.11
N PHE A 86 20.69 -54.54 -0.67
CA PHE A 86 19.50 -55.06 -0.01
C PHE A 86 18.26 -54.20 -0.26
N ARG A 87 17.09 -54.71 0.11
CA ARG A 87 15.79 -54.03 0.06
C ARG A 87 15.21 -53.91 1.47
N ILE A 88 14.42 -52.86 1.70
CA ILE A 88 13.72 -52.64 2.96
C ILE A 88 12.21 -52.68 2.71
N THR A 89 11.44 -53.08 3.73
CA THR A 89 9.98 -53.09 3.67
C THR A 89 9.41 -51.82 4.29
N ASP A 90 8.10 -51.61 4.10
CA ASP A 90 7.36 -50.52 4.73
C ASP A 90 7.29 -50.58 6.26
N GLU A 91 7.87 -51.57 6.91
CA GLU A 91 7.90 -51.68 8.38
C GLU A 91 9.15 -51.03 8.97
N ILE A 92 10.16 -50.74 8.15
CA ILE A 92 11.45 -50.20 8.60
C ILE A 92 11.35 -48.69 8.84
N ASN A 93 11.78 -48.25 10.03
CA ASN A 93 11.88 -46.86 10.42
C ASN A 93 13.32 -46.34 10.27
N SER A 94 13.48 -45.03 10.21
CA SER A 94 14.79 -44.37 10.26
C SER A 94 15.51 -44.74 11.56
N GLY A 95 16.82 -44.95 11.49
CA GLY A 95 17.60 -45.33 12.65
C GLY A 95 19.00 -45.82 12.30
N LEU A 96 19.68 -46.37 13.29
CA LEU A 96 21.06 -46.85 13.15
C LEU A 96 21.09 -48.19 12.39
N VAL A 97 22.02 -48.28 11.45
CA VAL A 97 22.28 -49.46 10.62
C VAL A 97 23.66 -50.00 10.91
N PHE A 98 23.75 -51.29 11.16
CA PHE A 98 25.02 -52.01 11.25
C PHE A 98 24.96 -53.36 10.55
N VAL A 99 26.13 -53.86 10.20
CA VAL A 99 26.35 -55.18 9.59
C VAL A 99 27.07 -56.08 10.59
N ARG A 100 26.62 -57.33 10.70
CA ARG A 100 27.28 -58.36 11.49
C ARG A 100 27.70 -59.54 10.61
N ASN A 101 28.95 -59.92 10.73
CA ASN A 101 29.51 -61.13 10.12
C ASN A 101 30.25 -61.99 11.15
N ASP A 102 30.94 -63.03 10.67
CA ASP A 102 31.77 -63.93 11.47
C ASP A 102 32.93 -63.22 12.18
N LYS A 103 33.39 -62.08 11.67
CA LYS A 103 34.49 -61.27 12.23
C LYS A 103 34.01 -60.22 13.24
N GLY A 104 32.70 -59.96 13.35
CA GLY A 104 32.13 -59.08 14.36
C GLY A 104 31.00 -58.18 13.84
N VAL A 105 30.76 -57.10 14.57
CA VAL A 105 29.75 -56.07 14.26
C VAL A 105 30.46 -54.82 13.76
N SER A 106 29.88 -54.16 12.76
CA SER A 106 30.42 -52.91 12.21
C SER A 106 30.15 -51.70 13.09
N ASN A 107 30.71 -50.56 12.73
CA ASN A 107 30.17 -49.28 13.19
C ASN A 107 28.73 -49.07 12.69
N GLU A 108 28.04 -48.13 13.32
CA GLU A 108 26.66 -47.77 13.00
C GLU A 108 26.62 -46.52 12.11
N ILE A 109 25.72 -46.50 11.13
CA ILE A 109 25.40 -45.31 10.31
C ILE A 109 23.90 -45.05 10.38
N PHE A 110 23.50 -43.77 10.41
CA PHE A 110 22.10 -43.39 10.45
C PHE A 110 21.46 -43.46 9.04
N LEU A 111 20.42 -44.28 8.89
CA LEU A 111 19.58 -44.37 7.71
C LEU A 111 18.33 -43.51 7.89
N VAL A 112 18.06 -42.63 6.92
CA VAL A 112 16.85 -41.80 6.89
C VAL A 112 15.88 -42.36 5.86
N ILE A 113 14.65 -42.66 6.27
CA ILE A 113 13.55 -43.08 5.39
C ILE A 113 12.78 -41.85 4.90
N SER A 114 12.58 -41.73 3.59
CA SER A 114 11.98 -40.56 2.93
C SER A 114 10.60 -40.16 3.48
N ARG A 115 9.73 -41.14 3.78
CA ARG A 115 8.38 -40.89 4.34
C ARG A 115 8.37 -40.29 5.75
N GLN A 116 9.50 -40.30 6.45
CA GLN A 116 9.65 -39.75 7.80
C GLN A 116 10.35 -38.39 7.81
N VAL A 117 10.78 -37.91 6.65
CA VAL A 117 11.32 -36.56 6.50
C VAL A 117 10.14 -35.61 6.25
N PRO A 118 9.93 -34.58 7.09
CA PRO A 118 8.95 -33.54 6.81
C PRO A 118 9.31 -32.88 5.49
N ILE A 119 8.40 -32.96 4.51
CA ILE A 119 8.53 -32.20 3.27
C ILE A 119 8.04 -30.79 3.59
N LYS A 120 8.91 -29.80 3.40
CA LYS A 120 8.47 -28.41 3.36
C LYS A 120 7.54 -28.29 2.15
N LEU A 121 6.23 -28.21 2.39
CA LEU A 121 5.32 -27.72 1.37
C LEU A 121 5.83 -26.32 1.03
N ASP A 122 6.24 -26.11 -0.22
CA ASP A 122 6.28 -24.76 -0.75
C ASP A 122 4.84 -24.27 -0.70
N GLU A 123 4.46 -23.64 0.42
CA GLU A 123 3.20 -22.92 0.51
C GLU A 123 3.25 -21.91 -0.63
N GLU A 124 2.35 -22.08 -1.61
CA GLU A 124 2.09 -21.10 -2.64
C GLU A 124 2.08 -19.71 -1.98
N LYS A 125 2.61 -18.70 -2.69
CA LYS A 125 2.52 -17.27 -2.34
C LYS A 125 1.07 -16.75 -2.28
N THR A 126 0.11 -17.62 -1.99
CA THR A 126 -1.27 -17.30 -1.68
C THR A 126 -1.28 -16.38 -0.46
N PRO A 127 -1.88 -15.19 -0.60
CA PRO A 127 -2.13 -14.33 0.54
C PRO A 127 -3.11 -15.01 1.50
N PHE A 128 -2.87 -14.88 2.79
CA PHE A 128 -3.76 -15.45 3.80
C PHE A 128 -3.96 -14.46 4.95
N LEU A 129 -5.22 -14.13 5.23
CA LEU A 129 -5.65 -13.32 6.36
C LEU A 129 -5.92 -14.21 7.57
N PHE A 130 -5.35 -13.84 8.71
CA PHE A 130 -5.70 -14.48 9.98
C PHE A 130 -7.09 -14.04 10.41
N ASP A 131 -7.89 -15.00 10.85
CA ASP A 131 -9.22 -14.71 11.39
C ASP A 131 -9.09 -13.89 12.68
N SER A 132 -9.91 -12.85 12.80
CA SER A 132 -9.97 -12.00 13.98
C SER A 132 -11.35 -12.20 14.60
N GLN A 133 -11.40 -12.83 15.77
CA GLN A 133 -12.62 -12.91 16.55
C GLN A 133 -13.16 -11.49 16.76
N ASP A 134 -14.41 -11.27 16.35
CA ASP A 134 -15.13 -10.00 16.47
C ASP A 134 -14.50 -8.80 15.73
N LEU A 135 -14.02 -9.00 14.48
CA LEU A 135 -13.60 -7.88 13.64
C LEU A 135 -14.75 -6.88 13.46
N VAL A 136 -14.55 -5.63 13.90
CA VAL A 136 -15.50 -4.52 13.73
C VAL A 136 -14.91 -3.48 12.78
N LEU A 137 -15.64 -3.14 11.74
CA LEU A 137 -15.31 -2.03 10.83
C LEU A 137 -16.21 -0.83 11.13
N MET A 138 -15.60 0.35 11.21
CA MET A 138 -16.30 1.63 11.28
C MET A 138 -15.71 2.56 10.21
N THR A 139 -16.53 3.43 9.64
CA THR A 139 -16.03 4.40 8.65
C THR A 139 -15.03 5.36 9.30
N ASN A 140 -13.97 5.74 8.56
CA ASN A 140 -12.94 6.67 9.03
C ASN A 140 -12.17 6.24 10.31
N VAL A 141 -12.26 4.97 10.70
CA VAL A 141 -11.43 4.38 11.77
C VAL A 141 -10.45 3.41 11.13
N PRO A 142 -9.14 3.62 11.26
CA PRO A 142 -8.15 2.68 10.72
C PRO A 142 -8.34 1.27 11.27
N VAL A 143 -8.41 0.29 10.38
CA VAL A 143 -8.43 -1.12 10.71
C VAL A 143 -7.08 -1.75 10.38
N THR A 144 -6.62 -2.67 11.23
CA THR A 144 -5.41 -3.44 11.03
C THR A 144 -5.78 -4.91 10.82
N LEU A 145 -5.36 -5.49 9.70
CA LEU A 145 -5.48 -6.91 9.39
C LEU A 145 -4.11 -7.57 9.43
N ARG A 146 -4.07 -8.79 9.95
CA ARG A 146 -2.85 -9.61 10.04
C ARG A 146 -2.96 -10.85 9.18
N GLY A 147 -1.82 -11.36 8.71
CA GLY A 147 -1.80 -12.49 7.80
C GLY A 147 -0.41 -12.91 7.38
N LYS A 148 -0.32 -13.61 6.25
CA LYS A 148 0.91 -14.02 5.58
C LYS A 148 0.81 -13.70 4.09
N ASN A 149 1.96 -13.43 3.46
CA ASN A 149 2.07 -13.13 2.03
C ASN A 149 1.17 -11.95 1.61
N LEU A 150 1.00 -10.97 2.49
CA LEU A 150 0.04 -9.88 2.29
C LEU A 150 0.54 -8.78 1.34
N ALA A 151 1.85 -8.52 1.33
CA ALA A 151 2.51 -7.57 0.44
C ALA A 151 4.04 -7.79 0.42
N SER A 152 4.66 -7.45 -0.71
CA SER A 152 6.11 -7.26 -0.89
C SER A 152 6.35 -5.94 -1.63
N ASP A 153 7.59 -5.44 -1.67
CA ASP A 153 7.93 -4.12 -2.24
C ASP A 153 7.49 -3.92 -3.71
N SER A 154 7.27 -5.01 -4.47
CA SER A 154 6.84 -4.98 -5.87
C SER A 154 5.39 -5.40 -6.09
N ASP A 155 4.67 -5.78 -5.05
CA ASP A 155 3.35 -6.39 -5.19
C ASP A 155 2.25 -5.34 -5.38
N ILE A 156 1.32 -5.63 -6.28
CA ILE A 156 0.07 -4.86 -6.42
C ILE A 156 -0.96 -5.48 -5.48
N VAL A 157 -1.36 -4.73 -4.46
CA VAL A 157 -2.33 -5.17 -3.45
C VAL A 157 -3.64 -4.41 -3.62
N GLU A 158 -4.74 -5.13 -3.74
CA GLU A 158 -6.09 -4.57 -3.77
C GLU A 158 -6.91 -5.14 -2.63
N ILE A 159 -7.55 -4.29 -1.83
CA ILE A 159 -8.40 -4.69 -0.70
C ILE A 159 -9.86 -4.53 -1.08
N PHE A 160 -10.65 -5.58 -0.88
CA PHE A 160 -12.07 -5.59 -1.17
C PHE A 160 -12.91 -5.85 0.09
N ILE A 161 -14.01 -5.13 0.20
CA ILE A 161 -15.03 -5.35 1.23
C ILE A 161 -16.32 -5.72 0.51
N GLN A 162 -16.84 -6.91 0.77
CA GLN A 162 -18.05 -7.43 0.17
C GLN A 162 -19.16 -7.45 1.22
N THR A 163 -20.21 -6.66 1.00
CA THR A 163 -21.44 -6.74 1.78
C THR A 163 -22.51 -7.48 0.96
N LYS A 164 -23.69 -7.71 1.55
CA LYS A 164 -24.84 -8.27 0.83
C LYS A 164 -25.33 -7.36 -0.32
N GLN A 165 -25.04 -6.06 -0.26
CA GLN A 165 -25.61 -5.07 -1.18
C GLN A 165 -24.56 -4.56 -2.18
N GLU A 166 -23.33 -4.38 -1.73
CA GLU A 166 -22.30 -3.68 -2.49
C GLU A 166 -20.92 -4.32 -2.31
N ARG A 167 -20.10 -4.22 -3.35
CA ARG A 167 -18.67 -4.53 -3.33
C ARG A 167 -17.89 -3.24 -3.34
N TYR A 168 -17.09 -3.02 -2.31
CA TYR A 168 -16.18 -1.89 -2.21
C TYR A 168 -14.76 -2.33 -2.54
N LYS A 169 -14.02 -1.44 -3.20
CA LYS A 169 -12.57 -1.47 -3.31
C LYS A 169 -12.02 -0.35 -2.45
N VAL A 170 -11.10 -0.66 -1.55
CA VAL A 170 -10.38 0.36 -0.76
C VAL A 170 -9.45 1.11 -1.71
N PHE A 171 -9.46 2.43 -1.64
CA PHE A 171 -8.60 3.25 -2.50
C PHE A 171 -7.15 3.20 -2.02
N PRO A 172 -6.16 3.28 -2.93
CA PRO A 172 -4.75 3.30 -2.55
C PRO A 172 -4.41 4.36 -1.48
N GLU A 173 -5.05 5.52 -1.53
CA GLU A 173 -4.85 6.63 -0.59
C GLU A 173 -5.36 6.32 0.82
N ASP A 174 -6.31 5.39 0.95
CA ASP A 174 -6.86 4.92 2.22
C ASP A 174 -6.05 3.77 2.81
N ILE A 175 -5.02 3.26 2.12
CA ILE A 175 -4.10 2.24 2.63
C ILE A 175 -2.95 2.94 3.36
N LEU A 176 -2.95 2.82 4.68
CA LEU A 176 -2.02 3.53 5.56
C LEU A 176 -0.67 2.82 5.69
N SER A 177 -0.66 1.50 5.65
CA SER A 177 0.58 0.71 5.66
C SER A 177 0.36 -0.69 5.07
N LEU A 178 1.37 -1.20 4.37
CA LEU A 178 1.41 -2.53 3.77
C LEU A 178 2.71 -3.23 4.16
N SER A 179 2.61 -4.49 4.55
CA SER A 179 3.75 -5.37 4.81
C SER A 179 3.34 -6.83 4.54
N GLY A 180 4.31 -7.75 4.56
CA GLY A 180 4.05 -9.17 4.36
C GLY A 180 3.15 -9.82 5.42
N GLU A 181 3.03 -9.20 6.61
CA GLU A 181 2.31 -9.74 7.77
C GLU A 181 1.13 -8.88 8.24
N GLU A 182 1.13 -7.60 7.90
CA GLU A 182 0.15 -6.63 8.41
C GLU A 182 -0.23 -5.60 7.34
N ILE A 183 -1.53 -5.32 7.23
CA ILE A 183 -2.08 -4.24 6.42
C ILE A 183 -2.92 -3.33 7.30
N LYS A 184 -2.78 -2.02 7.14
CA LYS A 184 -3.62 -1.02 7.81
C LYS A 184 -4.28 -0.12 6.78
N PHE A 185 -5.58 0.07 6.88
CA PHE A 185 -6.33 0.91 5.95
C PHE A 185 -7.56 1.56 6.60
N ILE A 186 -8.16 2.54 5.92
CA ILE A 186 -9.40 3.19 6.33
C ILE A 186 -10.57 2.61 5.52
N PRO A 187 -11.65 2.13 6.17
CA PRO A 187 -12.82 1.61 5.46
C PRO A 187 -13.56 2.70 4.67
N PRO A 188 -14.18 2.36 3.51
CA PRO A 188 -14.90 3.32 2.67
C PRO A 188 -15.97 4.10 3.44
N LYS A 189 -16.09 5.41 3.19
CA LYS A 189 -17.06 6.29 3.88
C LYS A 189 -18.53 5.85 3.77
N THR A 190 -18.85 5.10 2.71
CA THR A 190 -20.20 4.63 2.39
C THR A 190 -20.49 3.21 2.87
N LEU A 191 -19.57 2.57 3.61
CA LEU A 191 -19.81 1.26 4.22
C LEU A 191 -20.78 1.39 5.39
N HIS A 192 -21.86 0.60 5.39
CA HIS A 192 -22.92 0.64 6.42
C HIS A 192 -23.44 -0.72 6.86
N PHE A 193 -22.86 -1.81 6.35
CA PHE A 193 -23.38 -3.16 6.55
C PHE A 193 -22.24 -4.12 6.85
N ASP A 194 -22.58 -5.17 7.61
CA ASP A 194 -21.74 -6.33 7.82
C ASP A 194 -21.37 -7.01 6.50
N GLY A 195 -20.27 -7.76 6.51
CA GLY A 195 -19.81 -8.43 5.32
C GLY A 195 -18.51 -9.20 5.52
N GLU A 196 -17.76 -9.33 4.44
CA GLU A 196 -16.48 -10.02 4.39
C GLU A 196 -15.40 -9.11 3.79
N ILE A 197 -14.17 -9.27 4.23
CA ILE A 197 -12.97 -8.63 3.66
C ILE A 197 -12.10 -9.70 3.02
N PHE A 198 -11.52 -9.37 1.87
CA PHE A 198 -10.49 -10.18 1.21
C PHE A 198 -9.55 -9.26 0.42
N LEU A 199 -8.40 -9.79 0.01
CA LEU A 199 -7.42 -9.04 -0.76
C LEU A 199 -6.94 -9.83 -1.98
N LEU A 200 -6.53 -9.10 -3.01
CA LEU A 200 -5.83 -9.61 -4.18
C LEU A 200 -4.38 -9.15 -4.10
N VAL A 201 -3.42 -10.09 -4.13
CA VAL A 201 -1.98 -9.80 -4.25
C VAL A 201 -1.52 -10.30 -5.61
N ASN A 202 -1.15 -9.38 -6.51
CA ASN A 202 -0.82 -9.69 -7.91
C ASN A 202 -1.90 -10.54 -8.62
N GLY A 203 -3.18 -10.29 -8.28
CA GLY A 203 -4.33 -11.01 -8.82
C GLY A 203 -4.67 -12.33 -8.12
N VAL A 204 -3.90 -12.78 -7.13
CA VAL A 204 -4.21 -13.97 -6.32
C VAL A 204 -5.05 -13.58 -5.11
N GLU A 205 -6.23 -14.21 -4.95
CA GLU A 205 -7.18 -13.92 -3.86
C GLU A 205 -6.79 -14.60 -2.54
N SER A 206 -7.00 -13.90 -1.43
CA SER A 206 -6.88 -14.46 -0.08
C SER A 206 -8.12 -15.22 0.37
N ASN A 207 -8.07 -15.85 1.54
CA ASN A 207 -9.30 -16.20 2.26
C ASN A 207 -10.11 -14.95 2.64
N ARG A 208 -11.40 -15.14 2.88
CA ARG A 208 -12.35 -14.13 3.31
C ARG A 208 -12.49 -14.16 4.83
N ILE A 209 -12.53 -12.98 5.46
CA ILE A 209 -12.78 -12.82 6.90
C ILE A 209 -14.08 -12.05 7.11
N SER A 210 -14.94 -12.52 8.00
CA SER A 210 -16.20 -11.84 8.34
C SER A 210 -15.95 -10.65 9.27
N PHE A 211 -16.79 -9.62 9.16
CA PHE A 211 -16.78 -8.49 10.08
C PHE A 211 -18.19 -8.02 10.40
N ASN A 212 -18.33 -7.38 11.55
CA ASN A 212 -19.52 -6.62 11.93
C ASN A 212 -19.29 -5.13 11.67
N PHE A 213 -20.29 -4.44 11.15
CA PHE A 213 -20.23 -3.00 11.00
C PHE A 213 -20.61 -2.32 12.32
N GLY A 214 -19.69 -1.52 12.86
CA GLY A 214 -19.94 -0.71 14.04
C GLY A 214 -20.83 0.48 13.70
N THR A 215 -21.90 0.69 14.47
CA THR A 215 -22.85 1.79 14.23
C THR A 215 -22.18 3.16 14.44
N ASN A 216 -22.29 4.02 13.44
CA ASN A 216 -21.91 5.44 13.53
C ASN A 216 -23.10 6.34 13.90
N PHE A 217 -22.83 7.50 14.48
CA PHE A 217 -23.83 8.57 14.68
C PHE A 217 -24.13 9.38 13.40
N PHE A 218 -23.59 8.95 12.27
CA PHE A 218 -23.76 9.58 10.96
C PHE A 218 -23.70 8.52 9.85
N LYS A 219 -24.18 8.89 8.67
CA LYS A 219 -24.20 8.07 7.47
C LYS A 219 -23.90 8.92 6.23
N TRP A 220 -22.95 8.50 5.41
CA TRP A 220 -22.78 9.05 4.07
C TRP A 220 -23.69 8.33 3.07
N ASN A 221 -24.48 9.10 2.34
CA ASN A 221 -25.41 8.59 1.34
C ASN A 221 -25.03 9.08 -0.05
N LEU A 222 -24.80 8.14 -0.97
CA LEU A 222 -24.70 8.42 -2.40
C LEU A 222 -26.11 8.47 -3.00
N LYS A 223 -26.37 9.52 -3.78
CA LYS A 223 -27.66 9.73 -4.45
C LYS A 223 -27.46 9.77 -5.97
N ARG A 224 -28.29 10.55 -6.67
CA ARG A 224 -28.26 10.72 -8.13
C ARG A 224 -26.84 10.98 -8.62
N GLY A 225 -26.50 10.38 -9.76
CA GLY A 225 -25.23 10.59 -10.41
C GLY A 225 -25.36 11.23 -11.78
N ARG A 226 -24.28 11.86 -12.23
CA ARG A 226 -24.15 12.52 -13.52
C ARG A 226 -22.87 12.08 -14.20
N SER A 227 -22.95 11.80 -15.50
CA SER A 227 -21.78 11.44 -16.30
C SER A 227 -21.30 12.63 -17.09
N PHE A 228 -19.98 12.85 -17.09
CA PHE A 228 -19.31 13.90 -17.87
C PHE A 228 -18.27 13.27 -18.78
N LYS A 229 -18.28 13.70 -20.04
CA LYS A 229 -17.22 13.41 -21.01
C LYS A 229 -16.38 14.67 -21.16
N ILE A 230 -15.13 14.61 -20.71
CA ILE A 230 -14.24 15.77 -20.65
C ILE A 230 -13.09 15.53 -21.60
N PHE A 231 -12.80 16.54 -22.42
CA PHE A 231 -11.69 16.54 -23.34
C PHE A 231 -10.71 17.64 -22.97
N HIS A 232 -9.45 17.26 -22.75
CA HIS A 232 -8.33 18.16 -22.52
C HIS A 232 -7.47 18.17 -23.77
N GLU A 233 -7.21 19.36 -24.28
CA GLU A 233 -6.37 19.61 -25.44
C GLU A 233 -5.18 20.46 -24.97
N ILE A 234 -3.98 19.93 -25.07
CA ILE A 234 -2.75 20.60 -24.62
C ILE A 234 -1.91 20.86 -25.86
N TYR A 235 -1.51 22.10 -26.10
CA TYR A 235 -0.79 22.48 -27.30
C TYR A 235 0.24 23.58 -27.08
N CYS A 236 1.27 23.60 -27.92
CA CYS A 236 2.33 24.60 -27.86
C CYS A 236 1.96 25.82 -28.71
N VAL A 237 2.23 27.02 -28.19
CA VAL A 237 1.99 28.29 -28.88
C VAL A 237 3.28 29.11 -28.89
N ASN A 238 3.66 29.61 -30.06
CA ASN A 238 4.76 30.58 -30.18
C ASN A 238 4.30 31.93 -29.61
N VAL A 239 5.09 32.51 -28.71
CA VAL A 239 4.81 33.79 -28.04
C VAL A 239 4.95 34.96 -29.04
N ASN A 240 5.74 34.80 -30.10
CA ASN A 240 6.08 35.87 -31.04
C ASN A 240 5.43 35.74 -32.43
N ASP A 241 4.88 34.58 -32.80
CA ASP A 241 4.31 34.34 -34.14
C ASP A 241 2.93 33.68 -34.08
N LYS A 242 2.02 34.12 -34.96
CA LYS A 242 0.71 33.48 -35.18
C LYS A 242 0.79 32.27 -36.14
N ASP A 243 2.00 31.93 -36.61
CA ASP A 243 2.24 30.81 -37.53
C ASP A 243 2.51 29.50 -36.77
N PHE A 244 1.76 28.46 -37.13
CA PHE A 244 1.71 27.15 -36.46
C PHE A 244 2.68 26.11 -37.07
N SER A 245 3.56 26.49 -38.00
CA SER A 245 4.45 25.58 -38.72
C SER A 245 5.73 25.30 -37.92
N LEU A 246 5.69 24.27 -37.06
CA LEU A 246 6.82 23.82 -36.25
C LEU A 246 7.42 22.52 -36.79
N ALA A 247 8.75 22.41 -36.76
CA ALA A 247 9.43 21.13 -36.78
C ALA A 247 9.28 20.48 -35.39
N SER A 248 8.87 19.20 -35.36
CA SER A 248 8.61 18.42 -34.13
C SER A 248 9.78 18.34 -33.14
N ASP A 249 10.99 18.57 -33.63
CA ASP A 249 12.23 18.22 -32.94
C ASP A 249 12.72 19.34 -31.99
N ASP A 250 12.10 20.53 -32.03
CA ASP A 250 12.49 21.71 -31.24
C ASP A 250 11.66 21.90 -29.95
N ILE A 251 10.61 21.10 -29.74
CA ILE A 251 9.66 21.27 -28.63
C ILE A 251 10.00 20.32 -27.49
N ASN A 252 10.52 20.85 -26.38
CA ASN A 252 10.76 20.08 -25.16
C ASN A 252 10.19 20.80 -23.93
N PHE A 253 9.19 20.18 -23.30
CA PHE A 253 8.61 20.60 -22.04
C PHE A 253 8.58 19.43 -21.07
N ASN A 254 8.76 19.72 -19.78
CA ASN A 254 8.29 18.84 -18.73
C ASN A 254 6.87 19.26 -18.37
N LEU A 255 5.95 18.30 -18.37
CA LEU A 255 4.55 18.52 -18.07
C LEU A 255 4.09 17.56 -17.00
N PHE A 256 3.51 18.13 -15.96
CA PHE A 256 2.80 17.44 -14.90
C PHE A 256 1.33 17.73 -15.08
N TYR A 257 0.52 16.68 -15.11
CA TYR A 257 -0.92 16.79 -15.32
C TYR A 257 -1.64 16.14 -14.16
N LEU A 258 -2.60 16.87 -13.59
CA LEU A 258 -3.53 16.37 -12.60
C LEU A 258 -4.72 15.76 -13.34
N SER A 259 -4.95 14.46 -13.16
CA SER A 259 -6.08 13.74 -13.77
C SER A 259 -7.25 13.60 -12.80
N PRO A 260 -8.50 13.37 -13.27
CA PRO A 260 -9.62 13.07 -12.38
C PRO A 260 -9.28 11.91 -11.43
N ILE A 261 -9.63 12.03 -10.14
CA ILE A 261 -9.38 10.95 -9.17
C ILE A 261 -10.59 10.02 -9.03
N GLU A 262 -10.35 8.76 -8.68
CA GLU A 262 -11.41 7.91 -8.15
C GLU A 262 -11.61 8.19 -6.66
N ASN A 263 -12.86 8.26 -6.23
CA ASN A 263 -13.23 8.32 -4.82
C ASN A 263 -14.65 7.77 -4.63
N GLU A 264 -15.26 7.95 -3.46
CA GLU A 264 -16.60 7.45 -3.15
C GLU A 264 -17.67 8.09 -4.05
N ARG A 265 -17.53 9.38 -4.36
CA ARG A 265 -18.50 10.14 -5.16
C ARG A 265 -18.17 10.21 -6.65
N GLN A 266 -17.00 9.75 -7.09
CA GLN A 266 -16.55 9.86 -8.47
C GLN A 266 -15.91 8.56 -8.94
N LYS A 267 -16.44 8.01 -10.03
CA LYS A 267 -15.93 6.80 -10.71
C LYS A 267 -15.44 7.15 -12.10
N ILE A 268 -14.26 6.67 -12.47
CA ILE A 268 -13.73 6.85 -13.82
C ILE A 268 -14.29 5.70 -14.67
N LYS A 269 -15.02 6.04 -15.73
CA LYS A 269 -15.63 5.08 -16.66
C LYS A 269 -14.75 4.79 -17.85
N PHE A 270 -14.01 5.80 -18.29
CA PHE A 270 -13.16 5.69 -19.47
C PHE A 270 -12.00 6.67 -19.37
N LEU A 271 -10.86 6.21 -19.86
CA LEU A 271 -9.65 7.00 -20.02
C LEU A 271 -9.03 6.68 -21.38
N TYR A 272 -8.80 7.72 -22.19
CA TYR A 272 -8.05 7.60 -23.43
C TYR A 272 -7.00 8.71 -23.54
N ASN A 273 -5.78 8.30 -23.87
CA ASN A 273 -4.57 9.12 -23.88
C ASN A 273 -3.76 8.96 -25.18
N ASN A 274 -4.44 8.94 -26.33
CA ASN A 274 -3.80 8.85 -27.67
C ASN A 274 -2.78 7.69 -27.81
N GLY A 275 -2.97 6.58 -27.11
CA GLY A 275 -2.06 5.42 -27.17
C GLY A 275 -0.68 5.64 -26.53
N THR A 276 -0.43 6.78 -25.90
CA THR A 276 0.71 6.94 -25.00
C THR A 276 0.29 6.44 -23.63
N GLU A 277 0.93 5.38 -23.11
CA GLU A 277 0.86 5.00 -21.69
C GLU A 277 1.44 6.14 -20.83
N LEU A 278 0.70 7.23 -20.70
CA LEU A 278 0.90 8.22 -19.67
C LEU A 278 0.45 7.53 -18.40
N ASN A 279 1.38 7.06 -17.56
CA ASN A 279 1.02 6.65 -16.22
C ASN A 279 0.72 7.95 -15.44
N LEU A 280 -0.57 8.29 -15.39
CA LEU A 280 -1.14 9.52 -14.82
C LEU A 280 -0.99 9.60 -13.29
N SER A 281 -0.56 8.50 -12.65
CA SER A 281 -0.20 8.50 -11.22
C SER A 281 1.24 8.93 -10.97
N ASN A 282 2.10 8.97 -12.00
CA ASN A 282 3.49 9.39 -11.91
C ASN A 282 3.85 10.35 -13.06
N LEU A 283 3.73 11.65 -12.79
CA LEU A 283 4.53 12.77 -13.34
C LEU A 283 5.58 12.36 -14.42
N PHE A 284 5.22 12.31 -15.71
CA PHE A 284 6.14 11.88 -16.78
C PHE A 284 7.04 13.01 -17.30
N PHE A 285 8.33 12.70 -17.44
CA PHE A 285 9.22 13.35 -18.39
C PHE A 285 9.07 12.65 -19.75
N LYS A 286 8.54 13.34 -20.75
CA LYS A 286 8.65 12.87 -22.14
C LYS A 286 8.95 14.05 -23.05
N SER A 287 9.99 13.92 -23.87
CA SER A 287 10.19 14.81 -25.02
C SER A 287 8.96 14.67 -25.93
N LEU A 288 8.16 15.72 -25.95
CA LEU A 288 6.88 15.76 -26.64
C LEU A 288 7.13 16.12 -28.11
N LYS A 289 7.32 15.11 -28.97
CA LYS A 289 7.52 15.30 -30.43
C LYS A 289 6.27 15.80 -31.19
N SER A 290 5.11 15.88 -30.52
CA SER A 290 3.89 16.48 -31.06
C SER A 290 3.67 17.86 -30.45
N ASN A 291 3.19 18.82 -31.25
CA ASN A 291 2.77 20.14 -30.79
C ASN A 291 1.39 20.13 -30.10
N LYS A 292 0.68 18.99 -30.11
CA LYS A 292 -0.69 18.85 -29.61
C LYS A 292 -0.96 17.48 -28.99
N TYR A 293 -1.65 17.47 -27.86
CA TYR A 293 -2.07 16.28 -27.11
C TYR A 293 -3.54 16.34 -26.77
N HIS A 294 -4.18 15.19 -26.80
CA HIS A 294 -5.59 15.03 -26.52
C HIS A 294 -5.78 13.98 -25.43
N LEU A 295 -6.44 14.35 -24.34
CA LEU A 295 -6.81 13.45 -23.26
C LEU A 295 -8.34 13.45 -23.15
N LYS A 296 -8.94 12.26 -23.12
CA LYS A 296 -10.39 12.10 -23.00
C LYS A 296 -10.71 11.29 -21.75
N PHE A 297 -11.63 11.81 -20.95
CA PHE A 297 -12.09 11.20 -19.71
C PHE A 297 -13.61 11.05 -19.75
N GLU A 298 -14.10 9.93 -19.24
CA GLU A 298 -15.49 9.81 -18.84
C GLU A 298 -15.55 9.57 -17.34
N VAL A 299 -16.20 10.48 -16.62
CA VAL A 299 -16.33 10.42 -15.17
C VAL A 299 -17.79 10.43 -14.79
N LYS A 300 -18.16 9.55 -13.86
CA LYS A 300 -19.49 9.55 -13.26
C LYS A 300 -19.40 10.02 -11.82
N THR A 301 -19.97 11.17 -11.56
CA THR A 301 -20.05 11.80 -10.24
C THR A 301 -21.39 11.48 -9.58
N TYR A 302 -21.47 11.53 -8.26
CA TYR A 302 -22.66 11.21 -7.49
C TYR A 302 -22.83 12.22 -6.37
N LYS A 303 -24.05 12.73 -6.18
CA LYS A 303 -24.36 13.56 -5.02
C LYS A 303 -24.03 12.80 -3.73
N LEU A 304 -23.28 13.43 -2.83
CA LEU A 304 -22.85 12.87 -1.56
C LEU A 304 -23.40 13.72 -0.40
N ASP A 305 -24.28 13.11 0.40
CA ASP A 305 -24.92 13.76 1.53
C ASP A 305 -24.47 13.13 2.85
N LEU A 306 -24.15 13.96 3.84
CA LEU A 306 -23.96 13.54 5.22
C LEU A 306 -25.29 13.60 5.96
N GLU A 307 -25.79 12.44 6.39
CA GLU A 307 -26.94 12.32 7.29
C GLU A 307 -26.45 12.12 8.72
N ILE A 308 -26.99 12.88 9.67
CA ILE A 308 -26.58 12.84 11.07
C ILE A 308 -27.73 12.22 11.86
N SER A 309 -27.50 11.05 12.46
CA SER A 309 -28.51 10.35 13.28
C SER A 309 -28.50 10.80 14.74
N ASP A 310 -27.31 11.11 15.30
CA ASP A 310 -27.18 11.74 16.63
C ASP A 310 -26.44 13.08 16.54
N ARG A 311 -27.24 14.15 16.56
CA ARG A 311 -26.76 15.52 16.50
C ARG A 311 -25.96 15.94 17.73
N LYS A 312 -26.26 15.38 18.92
CA LYS A 312 -25.52 15.72 20.14
C LYS A 312 -24.10 15.16 20.10
N ALA A 313 -23.94 13.93 19.62
CA ALA A 313 -22.63 13.33 19.43
C ALA A 313 -21.80 14.17 18.43
N PHE A 314 -22.39 14.53 17.30
CA PHE A 314 -21.76 15.37 16.30
C PHE A 314 -21.37 16.77 16.81
N GLU A 315 -22.26 17.45 17.54
CA GLU A 315 -22.00 18.76 18.17
C GLU A 315 -21.08 18.68 19.40
N SER A 316 -20.69 17.48 19.85
CA SER A 316 -19.74 17.32 20.96
C SER A 316 -18.29 17.24 20.50
N VAL A 317 -18.04 17.00 19.22
CA VAL A 317 -16.68 16.82 18.66
C VAL A 317 -15.93 18.15 18.70
N LYS A 318 -14.79 18.16 19.41
CA LYS A 318 -13.90 19.32 19.55
C LYS A 318 -12.71 19.21 18.62
N VAL A 319 -12.01 20.33 18.42
CA VAL A 319 -10.77 20.36 17.66
C VAL A 319 -9.73 19.52 18.38
N ASN A 320 -9.20 18.51 17.71
CA ASN A 320 -8.06 17.75 18.20
C ASN A 320 -6.76 18.45 17.80
N THR A 321 -5.98 18.83 18.81
CA THR A 321 -4.71 19.55 18.62
C THR A 321 -3.49 18.70 18.96
N ASP A 322 -3.64 17.37 19.00
CA ASP A 322 -2.50 16.47 19.18
C ASP A 322 -1.55 16.56 17.98
N SER A 323 -0.30 16.93 18.24
CA SER A 323 0.75 17.03 17.21
C SER A 323 1.12 15.69 16.55
N ASN A 324 0.74 14.57 17.15
CA ASN A 324 0.95 13.23 16.60
C ASN A 324 -0.16 12.80 15.63
N MET A 325 -1.30 13.48 15.67
CA MET A 325 -2.39 13.25 14.72
C MET A 325 -1.96 13.73 13.32
N TYR A 326 -2.05 12.85 12.34
CA TYR A 326 -1.61 13.12 10.97
C TYR A 326 -2.27 14.38 10.40
N GLU A 327 -3.59 14.48 10.50
CA GLU A 327 -4.35 15.58 9.91
C GLU A 327 -4.04 16.91 10.59
N PHE A 328 -3.87 16.94 11.91
CA PHE A 328 -3.49 18.16 12.62
C PHE A 328 -2.07 18.61 12.27
N LYS A 329 -1.12 17.66 12.27
CA LYS A 329 0.27 17.94 11.88
C LYS A 329 0.36 18.45 10.45
N THR A 330 -0.27 17.75 9.52
CA THR A 330 -0.24 18.06 8.09
C THR A 330 -0.99 19.35 7.80
N TYR A 331 -2.24 19.50 8.20
CA TYR A 331 -3.10 20.60 7.72
C TYR A 331 -3.14 21.83 8.63
N VAL A 332 -2.51 21.80 9.81
CA VAL A 332 -2.43 22.96 10.71
C VAL A 332 -0.96 23.32 10.99
N LEU A 333 -0.21 22.42 11.62
CA LEU A 333 1.15 22.74 12.07
C LEU A 333 2.09 23.07 10.89
N ASN A 334 2.11 22.20 9.88
CA ASN A 334 2.96 22.43 8.72
C ASN A 334 2.52 23.70 7.95
N LYS A 335 1.21 24.03 7.92
CA LYS A 335 0.67 25.16 7.13
C LYS A 335 1.05 26.50 7.72
N LYS A 336 1.26 26.56 9.04
CA LYS A 336 1.38 27.78 9.82
C LYS A 336 2.39 28.78 9.26
N ASN A 337 3.54 28.29 8.77
CA ASN A 337 4.61 29.14 8.25
C ASN A 337 4.19 29.93 6.99
N ARG A 338 3.32 29.36 6.13
CA ARG A 338 2.88 30.03 4.90
C ARG A 338 1.92 31.18 5.15
N TYR A 339 1.21 31.15 6.27
CA TYR A 339 0.23 32.17 6.63
C TYR A 339 0.80 33.25 7.55
N LEU A 340 2.11 33.22 7.86
CA LEU A 340 2.77 34.21 8.72
C LEU A 340 2.64 35.64 8.20
N SER A 341 2.67 35.82 6.87
CA SER A 341 2.48 37.12 6.22
C SER A 341 1.12 37.75 6.52
N TYR A 342 0.12 36.94 6.89
CA TYR A 342 -1.24 37.39 7.21
C TYR A 342 -1.50 37.54 8.72
N ASN A 343 -0.48 37.43 9.57
CA ASN A 343 -0.66 37.59 11.02
C ASN A 343 -1.12 39.00 11.41
N SER A 344 -0.70 40.02 10.68
CA SER A 344 -1.06 41.43 10.90
C SER A 344 -2.43 41.83 10.34
N LEU A 345 -3.09 40.93 9.61
CA LEU A 345 -4.36 41.20 8.95
C LEU A 345 -5.47 41.43 9.99
N ASP A 346 -6.20 42.56 9.88
CA ASP A 346 -7.32 42.88 10.76
C ASP A 346 -8.56 42.06 10.38
N LEU A 347 -8.87 41.07 11.22
CA LEU A 347 -10.05 40.21 11.08
C LEU A 347 -11.11 40.52 12.15
N SER A 348 -11.01 41.62 12.89
CA SER A 348 -11.90 41.96 14.00
C SER A 348 -13.38 41.93 13.63
N SER A 349 -13.74 42.54 12.50
CA SER A 349 -15.12 42.59 12.00
C SER A 349 -15.69 41.22 11.61
N ILE A 350 -14.86 40.35 11.05
CA ILE A 350 -15.23 38.98 10.67
C ILE A 350 -15.34 38.12 11.94
N ASN A 351 -14.36 38.20 12.84
CA ASN A 351 -14.36 37.49 14.12
C ASN A 351 -15.56 37.84 14.99
N PHE A 352 -15.97 39.11 15.00
CA PHE A 352 -17.20 39.53 15.67
C PHE A 352 -18.43 38.81 15.12
N ASN A 353 -18.56 38.70 13.79
CA ASN A 353 -19.66 37.99 13.15
C ASN A 353 -19.61 36.47 13.41
N ILE A 354 -18.42 35.87 13.45
CA ILE A 354 -18.23 34.46 13.81
C ILE A 354 -18.73 34.23 15.24
N ASN A 355 -18.26 35.03 16.19
CA ASN A 355 -18.64 34.90 17.60
C ASN A 355 -20.14 35.12 17.84
N LYS A 356 -20.78 36.00 17.07
CA LYS A 356 -22.23 36.21 17.13
C LYS A 356 -23.05 35.00 16.66
N LYS A 357 -22.52 34.22 15.71
CA LYS A 357 -23.19 33.05 15.12
C LYS A 357 -22.85 31.73 15.81
N LYS A 358 -21.81 31.73 16.64
CA LYS A 358 -21.29 30.56 17.33
C LYS A 358 -22.22 30.12 18.47
N ASN A 359 -22.79 28.93 18.33
CA ASN A 359 -23.68 28.34 19.35
C ASN A 359 -22.95 27.43 20.33
N SER A 360 -21.83 26.82 19.91
CA SER A 360 -21.03 25.93 20.76
C SER A 360 -19.53 26.00 20.40
N ASN A 361 -18.70 25.29 21.15
CA ASN A 361 -17.27 25.14 20.87
C ASN A 361 -16.94 23.90 20.01
N SER A 362 -17.94 23.29 19.38
CA SER A 362 -17.73 22.16 18.46
C SER A 362 -17.00 22.61 17.20
N VAL A 363 -16.26 21.69 16.58
CA VAL A 363 -15.60 21.96 15.28
C VAL A 363 -16.66 22.33 14.24
N TYR A 364 -17.75 21.58 14.20
CA TYR A 364 -18.85 21.78 13.27
C TYR A 364 -19.44 23.19 13.37
N ASP A 365 -19.86 23.61 14.57
CA ASP A 365 -20.51 24.91 14.76
C ASP A 365 -19.56 26.05 14.45
N LEU A 366 -18.27 25.88 14.78
CA LEU A 366 -17.24 26.86 14.47
C LEU A 366 -17.02 26.98 12.97
N SER A 367 -16.86 25.86 12.25
CA SER A 367 -16.74 25.83 10.78
C SER A 367 -17.97 26.45 10.11
N LYS A 368 -19.18 26.10 10.57
CA LYS A 368 -20.43 26.67 10.05
C LYS A 368 -20.50 28.18 10.29
N SER A 369 -20.16 28.64 11.48
CA SER A 369 -20.14 30.06 11.83
C SER A 369 -19.15 30.87 11.00
N ILE A 370 -17.97 30.29 10.69
CA ILE A 370 -16.99 30.89 9.79
C ILE A 370 -17.60 31.09 8.39
N ILE A 371 -18.17 30.04 7.82
CA ILE A 371 -18.76 30.09 6.47
C ILE A 371 -19.92 31.09 6.44
N ASP A 372 -20.83 31.02 7.42
CA ASP A 372 -21.96 31.94 7.50
C ASP A 372 -21.49 33.39 7.65
N ALA A 373 -20.42 33.65 8.40
CA ALA A 373 -19.82 34.98 8.52
C ALA A 373 -19.31 35.46 7.16
N LEU A 374 -18.54 34.65 6.43
CA LEU A 374 -18.02 34.99 5.11
C LEU A 374 -19.14 35.28 4.10
N VAL A 375 -20.17 34.43 4.04
CA VAL A 375 -21.35 34.61 3.17
C VAL A 375 -22.07 35.93 3.46
N SER A 376 -22.22 36.29 4.74
CA SER A 376 -22.85 37.56 5.11
C SER A 376 -21.96 38.78 4.89
N HIS A 377 -20.63 38.60 4.91
CA HIS A 377 -19.69 39.72 4.91
C HIS A 377 -19.26 40.14 3.50
N PHE A 378 -19.07 39.19 2.58
CA PHE A 378 -18.43 39.44 1.29
C PHE A 378 -19.35 39.29 0.09
N THR A 379 -19.12 40.08 -0.95
CA THR A 379 -19.66 39.84 -2.30
C THR A 379 -18.55 39.31 -3.20
N LEU A 380 -18.79 38.18 -3.86
CA LEU A 380 -17.83 37.57 -4.78
C LEU A 380 -17.78 38.38 -6.08
N LEU A 381 -16.59 38.82 -6.46
CA LEU A 381 -16.33 39.53 -7.72
C LEU A 381 -14.96 39.13 -8.25
N ASP A 382 -14.85 38.97 -9.56
CA ASP A 382 -13.54 38.82 -10.20
C ASP A 382 -12.79 40.17 -10.13
N ASN A 383 -11.64 40.18 -9.47
CA ASN A 383 -10.83 41.38 -9.22
C ASN A 383 -9.40 41.02 -8.76
N ASP A 384 -8.48 41.96 -8.98
CA ASP A 384 -7.07 41.83 -8.61
C ASP A 384 -6.74 42.47 -7.25
N LEU A 385 -7.73 42.68 -6.38
CA LEU A 385 -7.48 43.30 -5.06
C LEU A 385 -6.61 42.38 -4.21
N THR A 386 -5.75 42.97 -3.38
CA THR A 386 -5.09 42.21 -2.32
C THR A 386 -6.10 41.73 -1.27
N LEU A 387 -5.72 40.75 -0.44
CA LEU A 387 -6.61 40.24 0.61
C LEU A 387 -7.01 41.32 1.63
N ASP A 388 -6.08 42.20 2.02
CA ASP A 388 -6.35 43.30 2.96
C ASP A 388 -7.34 44.32 2.38
N GLU A 389 -7.17 44.69 1.11
CA GLU A 389 -8.11 45.56 0.39
C GLU A 389 -9.48 44.91 0.28
N SER A 390 -9.53 43.61 -0.08
CA SER A 390 -10.75 42.83 -0.22
C SER A 390 -11.59 42.86 1.06
N ILE A 391 -10.95 42.71 2.23
CA ILE A 391 -11.59 42.79 3.55
C ILE A 391 -12.17 44.18 3.80
N LYS A 392 -11.42 45.24 3.52
CA LYS A 392 -11.87 46.63 3.72
C LYS A 392 -13.09 46.97 2.87
N VAL A 393 -13.09 46.57 1.59
CA VAL A 393 -14.18 46.90 0.66
C VAL A 393 -15.30 45.87 0.60
N ARG A 394 -15.15 44.73 1.31
CA ARG A 394 -16.11 43.62 1.34
C ARG A 394 -16.41 42.99 -0.03
N LYS A 395 -15.46 43.10 -0.96
CA LYS A 395 -15.48 42.49 -2.29
C LYS A 395 -14.27 41.58 -2.38
N ILE A 396 -14.47 40.34 -2.80
CA ILE A 396 -13.41 39.33 -2.75
C ILE A 396 -13.42 38.47 -4.00
N SER A 397 -12.24 38.12 -4.51
CA SER A 397 -12.06 37.13 -5.57
C SER A 397 -12.17 35.70 -4.99
N ALA A 398 -12.36 34.70 -5.84
CA ALA A 398 -12.43 33.30 -5.40
C ALA A 398 -11.14 32.86 -4.70
N ASP A 399 -9.97 33.22 -5.25
CA ASP A 399 -8.68 32.86 -4.68
C ASP A 399 -8.45 33.50 -3.30
N ASN A 400 -8.69 34.81 -3.18
CA ASN A 400 -8.60 35.49 -1.88
C ASN A 400 -9.58 34.91 -0.86
N LEU A 401 -10.77 34.47 -1.29
CA LEU A 401 -11.74 33.83 -0.41
C LEU A 401 -11.26 32.47 0.09
N ILE A 402 -10.61 31.67 -0.77
CA ILE A 402 -9.98 30.40 -0.36
C ILE A 402 -8.83 30.67 0.63
N ILE A 403 -7.96 31.65 0.37
CA ILE A 403 -6.87 32.04 1.27
C ILE A 403 -7.42 32.48 2.63
N LEU A 404 -8.43 33.34 2.64
CA LEU A 404 -9.07 33.82 3.88
C LEU A 404 -9.73 32.68 4.65
N THR A 405 -10.39 31.76 3.95
CA THR A 405 -11.00 30.59 4.56
C THR A 405 -9.96 29.71 5.22
N ASN A 406 -8.84 29.41 4.53
CA ASN A 406 -7.73 28.67 5.11
C ASN A 406 -7.15 29.39 6.33
N LEU A 407 -6.93 30.70 6.28
CA LEU A 407 -6.45 31.49 7.40
C LEU A 407 -7.37 31.41 8.62
N LEU A 408 -8.69 31.50 8.42
CA LEU A 408 -9.67 31.43 9.51
C LEU A 408 -9.74 30.04 10.13
N PHE A 409 -9.71 28.97 9.34
CA PHE A 409 -9.68 27.60 9.87
C PHE A 409 -8.36 27.32 10.60
N LEU A 410 -7.23 27.76 10.04
CA LEU A 410 -5.90 27.65 10.65
C LEU A 410 -5.82 28.36 12.01
N ARG A 411 -6.34 29.60 12.11
CA ARG A 411 -6.38 30.35 13.39
C ARG A 411 -7.25 29.68 14.44
N ASN A 412 -8.20 28.84 14.02
CA ASN A 412 -9.05 28.03 14.90
C ASN A 412 -8.56 26.59 15.07
N ASN A 413 -7.33 26.29 14.61
CA ASN A 413 -6.70 24.96 14.69
C ASN A 413 -7.48 23.84 13.98
N ILE A 414 -8.38 24.17 13.04
CA ILE A 414 -9.19 23.19 12.32
C ILE A 414 -8.40 22.70 11.09
N PRO A 415 -8.11 21.39 10.96
CA PRO A 415 -7.48 20.85 9.76
C PRO A 415 -8.36 21.10 8.53
N LEU A 416 -7.78 21.70 7.49
CA LEU A 416 -8.46 22.06 6.25
C LEU A 416 -7.59 21.73 5.03
N ARG A 417 -8.19 21.07 4.03
CA ARG A 417 -7.57 20.84 2.72
C ARG A 417 -8.39 21.47 1.58
N ASN A 418 -7.70 21.82 0.51
CA ASN A 418 -8.30 22.44 -0.68
C ASN A 418 -8.35 21.40 -1.80
N ALA A 419 -9.55 21.12 -2.26
CA ALA A 419 -9.79 20.25 -3.40
C ALA A 419 -9.99 21.10 -4.66
N VAL A 420 -9.44 20.65 -5.77
CA VAL A 420 -9.49 21.34 -7.06
C VAL A 420 -10.12 20.46 -8.12
N GLY A 421 -10.78 21.09 -9.06
CA GLY A 421 -11.50 20.39 -10.10
C GLY A 421 -12.39 21.31 -10.91
N PHE A 422 -13.46 20.75 -11.46
CA PHE A 422 -14.46 21.52 -12.20
C PHE A 422 -15.78 21.57 -11.45
N TYR A 423 -16.45 22.71 -11.56
CA TYR A 423 -17.87 22.83 -11.25
C TYR A 423 -18.65 23.01 -12.55
N PHE A 424 -19.65 22.16 -12.77
CA PHE A 424 -20.57 22.28 -13.89
C PHE A 424 -21.72 23.21 -13.52
N ASP A 425 -21.71 24.41 -14.08
CA ASP A 425 -22.82 25.35 -13.91
C ASP A 425 -23.96 24.98 -14.84
N SER A 426 -24.97 24.31 -14.29
CA SER A 426 -26.16 23.88 -15.06
C SER A 426 -26.94 25.02 -15.71
N LYS A 427 -26.79 26.27 -15.26
CA LYS A 427 -27.49 27.43 -15.86
C LYS A 427 -26.79 27.90 -17.12
N SER A 428 -25.46 27.95 -17.11
CA SER A 428 -24.66 28.36 -18.29
C SER A 428 -24.25 27.18 -19.17
N SER A 429 -24.44 25.94 -18.71
CA SER A 429 -23.95 24.71 -19.34
C SER A 429 -22.44 24.73 -19.59
N THR A 430 -21.69 25.35 -18.68
CA THR A 430 -20.22 25.46 -18.79
C THR A 430 -19.51 24.80 -17.62
N LEU A 431 -18.37 24.17 -17.90
CA LEU A 431 -17.41 23.78 -16.88
C LEU A 431 -16.60 25.01 -16.47
N LYS A 432 -16.44 25.22 -15.17
CA LYS A 432 -15.59 26.25 -14.59
C LYS A 432 -14.56 25.58 -13.71
N GLU A 433 -13.30 26.03 -13.80
CA GLU A 433 -12.31 25.66 -12.80
C GLU A 433 -12.80 26.11 -11.44
N HIS A 434 -12.66 25.24 -10.44
CA HIS A 434 -13.26 25.48 -9.14
C HIS A 434 -12.42 24.87 -8.03
N THR A 435 -12.32 25.61 -6.94
CA THR A 435 -11.70 25.14 -5.70
C THR A 435 -12.76 25.12 -4.62
N TRP A 436 -12.86 24.00 -3.91
CA TRP A 436 -13.67 23.87 -2.70
C TRP A 436 -12.80 23.35 -1.56
N CYS A 437 -13.39 23.26 -0.38
CA CYS A 437 -12.65 22.94 0.82
C CYS A 437 -13.24 21.72 1.53
N GLU A 438 -12.38 21.04 2.27
CA GLU A 438 -12.77 19.95 3.15
C GLU A 438 -12.12 20.14 4.52
N PHE A 439 -12.93 20.20 5.57
CA PHE A 439 -12.43 20.28 6.94
C PHE A 439 -12.51 18.93 7.62
N PHE A 440 -11.58 18.66 8.53
CA PHE A 440 -11.56 17.41 9.25
C PHE A 440 -12.41 17.47 10.51
N LEU A 441 -13.19 16.42 10.73
CA LEU A 441 -13.92 16.17 11.97
C LEU A 441 -13.56 14.78 12.49
N GLU A 442 -13.06 14.68 13.72
CA GLU A 442 -12.66 13.40 14.31
C GLU A 442 -13.83 12.40 14.33
N TYR A 443 -13.53 11.13 14.04
CA TYR A 443 -14.49 10.03 13.86
C TYR A 443 -15.41 10.14 12.63
N VAL A 444 -15.48 11.29 11.95
CA VAL A 444 -16.29 11.47 10.73
C VAL A 444 -15.42 11.53 9.47
N GLY A 445 -14.25 12.16 9.56
CA GLY A 445 -13.30 12.36 8.48
C GLY A 445 -13.40 13.73 7.84
N PHE A 446 -12.90 13.84 6.61
CA PHE A 446 -12.99 15.07 5.81
C PHE A 446 -14.41 15.31 5.29
N ILE A 447 -14.92 16.50 5.59
CA ILE A 447 -16.28 16.96 5.29
C ILE A 447 -16.22 18.11 4.29
N TYR A 448 -16.96 17.95 3.20
CA TYR A 448 -17.03 18.88 2.08
C TYR A 448 -17.80 20.17 2.39
N PHE A 449 -17.28 21.29 1.87
CA PHE A 449 -18.02 22.53 1.71
C PHE A 449 -17.45 23.39 0.59
N ASP A 450 -18.31 24.21 -0.01
CA ASP A 450 -17.94 25.12 -1.09
C ASP A 450 -18.22 26.56 -0.68
N VAL A 451 -17.19 27.21 -0.13
CA VAL A 451 -17.29 28.60 0.31
C VAL A 451 -17.49 29.57 -0.87
N VAL A 452 -16.96 29.26 -2.04
CA VAL A 452 -17.03 30.15 -3.22
C VAL A 452 -18.47 30.23 -3.70
N ASN A 453 -19.11 29.08 -3.94
CA ASN A 453 -20.52 29.07 -4.34
C ASN A 453 -21.44 29.49 -3.19
N ALA A 454 -21.11 29.19 -1.93
CA ALA A 454 -21.89 29.68 -0.79
C ALA A 454 -21.94 31.22 -0.75
N VAL A 455 -20.81 31.89 -0.97
CA VAL A 455 -20.73 33.37 -1.01
C VAL A 455 -21.39 33.92 -2.27
N LEU A 456 -21.18 33.28 -3.42
CA LEU A 456 -21.78 33.68 -4.71
C LEU A 456 -23.31 33.65 -4.66
N PHE A 457 -23.89 32.56 -4.16
CA PHE A 457 -25.35 32.36 -4.12
C PHE A 457 -26.01 32.82 -2.82
N LYS A 458 -25.23 33.33 -1.87
CA LYS A 458 -25.72 33.75 -0.54
C LYS A 458 -26.45 32.65 0.22
N ASP A 459 -25.96 31.42 0.08
CA ASP A 459 -26.57 30.23 0.65
C ASP A 459 -25.48 29.32 1.21
N SER A 460 -25.34 29.27 2.51
CA SER A 460 -24.38 28.39 3.16
C SER A 460 -24.96 27.01 3.51
N SER A 461 -26.25 26.78 3.32
CA SER A 461 -26.91 25.52 3.71
C SER A 461 -26.80 24.48 2.60
N ASN A 462 -26.93 24.91 1.34
CA ASN A 462 -26.80 24.02 0.19
C ASN A 462 -25.34 23.65 -0.15
N TYR A 463 -24.37 24.41 0.37
CA TYR A 463 -22.94 24.27 0.07
C TYR A 463 -22.09 23.87 1.28
N PHE A 464 -22.71 23.34 2.33
CA PHE A 464 -22.04 22.84 3.54
C PHE A 464 -22.60 21.46 3.91
N LEU A 465 -21.72 20.49 4.16
CA LEU A 465 -22.07 19.07 4.36
C LEU A 465 -22.74 18.38 3.15
N ASN A 466 -22.83 19.06 2.01
CA ASN A 466 -23.47 18.57 0.80
C ASN A 466 -22.58 18.85 -0.38
N MET A 467 -22.40 17.86 -1.25
CA MET A 467 -21.71 18.03 -2.53
C MET A 467 -22.57 17.45 -3.65
N SER A 468 -22.98 18.31 -4.59
CA SER A 468 -23.81 17.87 -5.71
C SER A 468 -23.02 16.99 -6.68
N GLU A 469 -23.72 16.36 -7.60
CA GLU A 469 -23.13 15.66 -8.73
C GLU A 469 -22.42 16.60 -9.73
N ASP A 470 -22.50 17.92 -9.59
CA ASP A 470 -21.94 18.87 -10.56
C ASP A 470 -20.43 19.12 -10.40
N TYR A 471 -19.84 18.62 -9.31
CA TYR A 471 -18.42 18.77 -9.02
C TYR A 471 -17.61 17.59 -9.56
N ILE A 472 -16.52 17.87 -10.25
CA ILE A 472 -15.62 16.87 -10.81
C ILE A 472 -14.26 17.04 -10.13
N HIS A 473 -13.83 16.04 -9.38
CA HIS A 473 -12.64 16.10 -8.53
C HIS A 473 -11.39 15.66 -9.28
N TYR A 474 -10.38 16.54 -9.33
CA TYR A 474 -9.10 16.27 -9.97
C TYR A 474 -7.98 16.03 -8.95
N GLY A 475 -8.10 16.55 -7.73
CA GLY A 475 -7.20 16.23 -6.63
C GLY A 475 -7.16 17.34 -5.62
N TYR A 476 -6.17 17.29 -4.75
CA TYR A 476 -5.95 18.33 -3.75
C TYR A 476 -4.83 19.25 -4.20
N LYS A 477 -5.10 20.57 -4.19
CA LYS A 477 -4.06 21.58 -4.28
C LYS A 477 -3.62 21.88 -2.86
N GLU A 478 -2.68 21.10 -2.36
CA GLU A 478 -2.12 21.38 -1.05
C GLU A 478 -1.19 22.58 -1.12
N ASP A 479 -1.34 23.50 -0.16
CA ASP A 479 -0.40 24.61 0.01
C ASP A 479 1.05 24.08 0.11
N PHE A 480 1.24 22.81 0.49
CA PHE A 480 2.50 22.09 0.74
C PHE A 480 3.35 21.70 -0.43
N ASP A 481 2.87 21.87 -1.65
CA ASP A 481 3.53 21.31 -2.83
C ASP A 481 4.73 22.14 -3.32
N ASP A 482 5.48 22.74 -2.38
CA ASP A 482 6.88 23.19 -2.52
C ASP A 482 7.81 21.98 -2.51
N ASN A 483 7.46 20.93 -3.25
CA ASN A 483 8.44 19.92 -3.58
C ASN A 483 9.56 20.65 -4.34
N LEU A 484 10.79 20.66 -3.80
CA LEU A 484 11.98 21.23 -4.46
C LEU A 484 12.12 20.76 -5.93
N LEU A 485 11.54 19.59 -6.23
CA LEU A 485 11.38 18.99 -7.56
C LEU A 485 10.69 19.91 -8.58
N PHE A 486 9.77 20.78 -8.15
CA PHE A 486 8.96 21.64 -9.02
C PHE A 486 9.45 23.10 -9.08
N ASN A 487 10.62 23.42 -8.54
CA ASN A 487 11.14 24.78 -8.61
C ASN A 487 11.39 25.20 -10.09
N GLY A 488 10.81 26.35 -10.48
CA GLY A 488 10.85 26.88 -11.84
C GLY A 488 9.82 26.27 -12.81
N TYR A 489 8.79 25.57 -12.32
CA TYR A 489 7.61 25.20 -13.10
C TYR A 489 6.53 26.29 -12.97
N LEU A 490 5.83 26.57 -14.06
CA LEU A 490 4.63 27.39 -14.09
C LEU A 490 3.42 26.52 -13.71
N ASP A 491 2.64 26.96 -12.72
CA ASP A 491 1.45 26.28 -12.23
C ASP A 491 0.18 26.87 -12.87
N LEU A 492 -0.51 26.05 -13.67
CA LEU A 492 -1.78 26.32 -14.33
C LEU A 492 -2.91 25.48 -13.70
N VAL A 493 -2.87 25.27 -12.37
CA VAL A 493 -3.85 24.53 -11.55
C VAL A 493 -3.88 23.02 -11.83
N PHE A 494 -4.26 22.62 -13.05
CA PHE A 494 -4.27 21.21 -13.48
C PHE A 494 -2.96 20.80 -14.15
N PHE A 495 -2.14 21.76 -14.53
CA PHE A 495 -0.86 21.52 -15.20
C PHE A 495 0.26 22.24 -14.48
N LYS A 496 1.36 21.56 -14.17
CA LYS A 496 2.63 22.24 -13.85
C LYS A 496 3.59 21.98 -15.01
N TYR A 497 4.15 23.02 -15.62
CA TYR A 497 5.05 22.83 -16.76
C TYR A 497 6.33 23.65 -16.67
N LYS A 498 7.40 23.14 -17.26
CA LYS A 498 8.69 23.83 -17.40
C LYS A 498 9.19 23.67 -18.82
N SER A 499 9.47 24.80 -19.48
CA SER A 499 10.14 24.79 -20.77
C SER A 499 11.58 24.30 -20.61
N LEU A 500 11.99 23.35 -21.44
CA LEU A 500 13.36 22.84 -21.49
C LEU A 500 14.15 23.38 -22.68
N ILE A 501 13.49 24.01 -23.68
CA ILE A 501 14.13 24.63 -24.85
C ILE A 501 13.35 25.89 -25.29
N ASN A 502 14.09 26.92 -25.72
CA ASN A 502 13.68 28.15 -26.42
C ASN A 502 12.60 29.03 -25.73
N ASN A 503 12.96 30.26 -25.37
CA ASN A 503 12.11 31.23 -24.64
C ASN A 503 10.87 31.70 -25.41
N ASN A 504 10.74 31.34 -26.69
CA ASN A 504 9.67 31.81 -27.56
C ASN A 504 8.42 30.93 -27.54
N TYR A 505 8.35 29.86 -26.75
CA TYR A 505 7.19 28.96 -26.73
C TYR A 505 6.58 28.85 -25.34
N SER A 506 5.24 28.83 -25.32
CA SER A 506 4.43 28.64 -24.12
C SER A 506 3.48 27.45 -24.29
N LEU A 507 3.13 26.82 -23.18
CA LEU A 507 2.12 25.77 -23.14
C LEU A 507 0.74 26.42 -23.03
N SER A 508 -0.17 26.04 -23.90
CA SER A 508 -1.59 26.37 -23.79
C SER A 508 -2.40 25.09 -23.59
N HIS A 509 -3.55 25.23 -22.94
CA HIS A 509 -4.47 24.14 -22.73
C HIS A 509 -5.91 24.62 -22.92
N ARG A 510 -6.75 23.71 -23.39
CA ARG A 510 -8.18 23.93 -23.58
C ARG A 510 -8.92 22.72 -23.04
N ILE A 511 -9.98 22.99 -22.29
CA ILE A 511 -10.82 21.96 -21.69
C ILE A 511 -12.24 22.15 -22.20
N THR A 512 -12.82 21.07 -22.69
CA THR A 512 -14.18 21.08 -23.25
C THR A 512 -15.00 19.93 -22.69
N LEU A 513 -16.24 20.23 -22.31
CA LEU A 513 -17.25 19.22 -22.05
C LEU A 513 -17.83 18.76 -23.40
N GLU A 514 -17.83 17.46 -23.66
CA GLU A 514 -18.56 16.86 -24.77
C GLU A 514 -20.01 16.66 -24.33
N GLU A 515 -20.96 17.24 -25.07
CA GLU A 515 -22.39 17.10 -24.76
C GLU A 515 -22.79 15.63 -24.69
N ASN A 516 -23.26 15.20 -23.51
CA ASN A 516 -23.96 13.94 -23.37
C ASN A 516 -25.44 14.27 -23.13
N ILE A 517 -26.25 14.19 -24.18
CA ILE A 517 -27.70 14.41 -24.14
C ILE A 517 -28.43 13.18 -23.53
N ASP A 518 -27.77 12.43 -22.64
CA ASP A 518 -28.31 11.21 -22.04
C ASP A 518 -28.77 11.40 -20.58
N SER A 519 -29.43 12.53 -20.30
CA SER A 519 -30.14 12.73 -19.02
C SER A 519 -31.39 13.60 -19.17
N ARG A 520 -32.29 13.21 -20.09
CA ARG A 520 -33.72 13.54 -19.98
C ARG A 520 -34.49 12.34 -19.44
#